data_AF-A0A8J6LN28-F1
#
_entry.id   AF-A0A8J6LN28-F1
#
_cell.length_a   1.000
_cell.length_b   1.000
_cell.length_c   1.000
_cell.angle_alpha   90.00
_cell.angle_beta   90.00
_cell.angle_gamma   90.00
#
_symmetry.space_group_name_H-M   'P 1'
#
loop_
_entity.id
_entity.type
_entity.pdbx_description
1 polymer ?
#
loop_
_entity_poly.entity_id
_entity_poly.type
_entity_poly.pdbx_seq_one_letter_code
_entity_poly.pdbx_strand_id
1 'polypeptide(L)'
;MSTAIRERLRRGAIGALALTLALITAGLAAEVLATGDGLPLGNDDLQETRVVRRPADGVKLIRISRGEGRADPARIGTTAQGPWRVRVLIIDPDAAAGHLRATFGADLGRTETVTELARYENAVAGTNGGFFAIGADAASRGNPVGLAIHNGVVESEPTSYAPETHFLLDAANTTARVTKLRWKGTLAHVPSGTRISLDHINEPPMPPEGCGGPRRDPLECLSQGEISVFTSEWGPVTPSGSGVEAVLDKAGCLVTSTPRRGTTLRPGQIAVQATGLDALSLVEMVALGCLRRTDTLTDSSGARVRLTPSTFAVNGRYQLLRAGKVVAPTGSGGFLGRNPRTIAGVTGDGRIVLITIDGRSPTSVGATMAEAAQVARSFGMVEAVNLDGGGSSVMSINGHASNKPSDGQERSVGDALVYVPAPWRPEI
;
A
#
# COMPACT_ATOMS: atom_id res chain seq x y z
N MET A 1 25.18 49.35 -50.21
CA MET A 1 25.79 50.65 -49.86
C MET A 1 25.40 50.95 -48.41
N SER A 2 26.19 50.54 -47.41
CA SER A 2 27.42 51.16 -46.90
C SER A 2 27.17 52.44 -46.09
N THR A 3 27.54 52.36 -44.79
CA THR A 3 28.16 53.41 -43.94
C THR A 3 27.39 54.71 -43.66
N ALA A 4 27.45 55.40 -42.52
CA ALA A 4 28.00 55.23 -41.17
C ALA A 4 27.74 56.57 -40.44
N ILE A 5 27.39 56.51 -39.15
CA ILE A 5 27.87 57.35 -38.02
C ILE A 5 27.85 58.90 -38.15
N ARG A 6 27.12 59.57 -37.22
CA ARG A 6 27.66 60.68 -36.39
C ARG A 6 26.79 60.99 -35.18
N GLU A 7 27.42 60.94 -34.00
CA GLU A 7 26.93 61.35 -32.69
C GLU A 7 26.60 62.86 -32.62
N ARG A 8 25.66 63.23 -31.74
CA ARG A 8 25.82 64.37 -30.81
C ARG A 8 24.85 64.30 -29.63
N LEU A 9 25.44 64.20 -28.44
CA LEU A 9 24.83 64.36 -27.12
C LEU A 9 24.24 65.77 -26.92
N ARG A 10 23.08 65.87 -26.24
CA ARG A 10 22.91 66.61 -24.96
C ARG A 10 21.43 66.68 -24.48
N ARG A 11 21.25 66.19 -23.25
CA ARG A 11 20.46 66.76 -22.13
C ARG A 11 18.91 66.73 -22.20
N GLY A 12 18.33 65.95 -21.28
CA GLY A 12 17.42 66.49 -20.25
C GLY A 12 16.06 65.81 -20.10
N ALA A 13 15.74 65.46 -18.83
CA ALA A 13 14.46 65.00 -18.26
C ALA A 13 14.02 63.57 -18.65
N ILE A 14 14.36 62.53 -17.88
CA ILE A 14 13.70 62.11 -16.62
C ILE A 14 12.18 61.97 -16.78
N GLY A 15 11.77 60.77 -17.19
CA GLY A 15 10.42 60.23 -17.02
C GLY A 15 10.55 58.75 -16.69
N ALA A 16 10.88 58.43 -15.44
CA ALA A 16 10.95 57.06 -14.97
C ALA A 16 9.52 56.52 -14.85
N LEU A 17 9.08 55.78 -15.88
CA LEU A 17 7.90 54.95 -15.81
C LEU A 17 8.25 53.75 -14.91
N ALA A 18 7.91 53.84 -13.62
CA ALA A 18 8.04 52.73 -12.69
C ALA A 18 7.04 51.63 -13.10
N LEU A 19 7.52 50.66 -13.88
CA LEU A 19 6.82 49.42 -14.15
C LEU A 19 6.92 48.57 -12.88
N THR A 20 5.95 48.71 -11.97
CA THR A 20 5.79 47.81 -10.83
C THR A 20 5.38 46.44 -11.35
N LEU A 21 6.37 45.57 -11.54
CA LEU A 21 6.17 44.14 -11.75
C LEU A 21 5.63 43.57 -10.44
N ALA A 22 4.30 43.50 -10.32
CA ALA A 22 3.65 42.78 -9.24
C ALA A 22 3.92 41.28 -9.44
N LEU A 23 4.97 40.78 -8.77
CA LEU A 23 5.14 39.36 -8.51
C LEU A 23 3.92 38.91 -7.68
N ILE A 24 2.93 38.33 -8.35
CA ILE A 24 1.86 37.58 -7.70
C ILE A 24 2.51 36.31 -7.16
N THR A 25 3.06 36.38 -5.95
CA THR A 25 3.30 35.19 -5.15
C THR A 25 1.93 34.65 -4.76
N ALA A 26 1.45 33.64 -5.51
CA ALA A 26 0.34 32.82 -5.09
C ALA A 26 0.78 31.99 -3.87
N GLY A 27 0.89 32.65 -2.72
CA GLY A 27 0.99 32.00 -1.43
C GLY A 27 -0.35 31.34 -1.16
N LEU A 28 -0.41 30.01 -1.27
CA LEU A 28 -1.47 29.21 -0.65
C LEU A 28 -1.51 29.58 0.83
N ALA A 29 -2.44 30.46 1.21
CA ALA A 29 -2.63 30.86 2.59
C ALA A 29 -2.99 29.60 3.39
N ALA A 30 -2.09 29.24 4.32
CA ALA A 30 -2.33 28.17 5.26
C ALA A 30 -3.41 28.66 6.24
N GLU A 31 -4.56 28.00 6.24
CA GLU A 31 -5.63 28.31 7.18
C GLU A 31 -5.33 27.58 8.50
N VAL A 32 -5.09 28.35 9.56
CA VAL A 32 -4.97 27.84 10.93
C VAL A 32 -6.38 27.76 11.49
N LEU A 33 -7.01 26.59 11.39
CA LEU A 33 -8.32 26.36 11.98
C LEU A 33 -8.16 25.95 13.44
N ALA A 34 -8.59 26.82 14.34
CA ALA A 34 -8.71 26.54 15.77
C ALA A 34 -10.14 26.12 16.12
N THR A 35 -10.62 24.97 15.62
CA THR A 35 -11.92 24.43 16.07
C THR A 35 -11.99 22.91 15.93
N GLY A 36 -12.14 22.24 17.07
CA GLY A 36 -12.38 20.82 17.26
C GLY A 36 -11.82 20.42 18.62
N ASP A 37 -12.44 19.44 19.28
CA ASP A 37 -11.79 18.76 20.40
C ASP A 37 -10.38 18.34 19.94
N GLY A 38 -9.37 18.57 20.79
CA GLY A 38 -7.99 18.20 20.49
C GLY A 38 -7.87 16.72 20.14
N LEU A 39 -6.75 16.30 19.54
CA LEU A 39 -6.51 14.87 19.33
C LEU A 39 -6.61 14.14 20.69
N PRO A 40 -7.29 12.97 20.75
CA PRO A 40 -7.43 12.18 21.97
C PRO A 40 -6.13 11.44 22.30
N LEU A 41 -5.05 12.20 22.51
CA LEU A 41 -3.69 11.72 22.74
C LEU A 41 -3.07 12.49 23.90
N GLY A 42 -2.66 11.75 24.93
CA GLY A 42 -2.09 12.36 26.13
C GLY A 42 -3.12 13.10 26.98
N ASN A 43 -2.63 14.06 27.77
CA ASN A 43 -3.50 14.89 28.60
C ASN A 43 -4.35 15.85 27.75
N ASP A 44 -5.50 16.26 28.29
CA ASP A 44 -6.46 17.14 27.60
C ASP A 44 -5.98 18.60 27.48
N ASP A 45 -5.13 19.06 28.40
CA ASP A 45 -4.61 20.43 28.49
C ASP A 45 -3.48 20.76 27.50
N LEU A 46 -3.07 19.78 26.69
CA LEU A 46 -1.99 19.95 25.74
C LEU A 46 -2.37 20.92 24.61
N GLN A 47 -1.45 21.85 24.33
CA GLN A 47 -1.54 22.73 23.17
C GLN A 47 -1.53 21.93 21.87
N GLU A 48 -2.35 22.37 20.93
CA GLU A 48 -2.47 21.76 19.61
C GLU A 48 -2.53 22.81 18.52
N THR A 49 -1.75 22.59 17.46
CA THR A 49 -1.77 23.42 16.25
C THR A 49 -2.15 22.57 15.06
N ARG A 50 -3.01 23.12 14.19
CA ARG A 50 -3.47 22.48 12.96
C ARG A 50 -3.19 23.39 11.77
N VAL A 51 -2.55 22.84 10.75
CA VAL A 51 -2.28 23.53 9.48
C VAL A 51 -2.96 22.76 8.37
N VAL A 52 -3.92 23.41 7.71
CA VAL A 52 -4.69 22.80 6.62
C VAL A 52 -4.13 23.23 5.26
N ARG A 53 -4.02 22.27 4.34
CA ARG A 53 -3.68 22.48 2.94
C ARG A 53 -4.62 21.68 2.05
N ARG A 54 -4.71 22.05 0.78
CA ARG A 54 -5.53 21.36 -0.23
C ARG A 54 -4.64 20.96 -1.40
N PRO A 55 -4.09 19.73 -1.42
CA PRO A 55 -3.22 19.27 -2.52
C PRO A 55 -3.93 19.17 -3.88
N ALA A 56 -5.24 18.93 -3.87
CA ALA A 56 -6.11 18.89 -5.05
C ALA A 56 -7.56 19.18 -4.62
N ASP A 57 -8.45 19.38 -5.60
CA ASP A 57 -9.88 19.50 -5.33
C ASP A 57 -10.42 18.23 -4.67
N GLY A 58 -11.28 18.40 -3.66
CA GLY A 58 -11.78 17.32 -2.82
C GLY A 58 -10.74 16.67 -1.90
N VAL A 59 -9.47 17.12 -1.91
CA VAL A 59 -8.39 16.53 -1.10
C VAL A 59 -7.86 17.54 -0.09
N LYS A 60 -7.94 17.18 1.20
CA LYS A 60 -7.53 18.02 2.33
C LYS A 60 -6.43 17.34 3.12
N LEU A 61 -5.31 18.03 3.30
CA LEU A 61 -4.22 17.63 4.19
C LEU A 61 -4.28 18.47 5.46
N ILE A 62 -4.31 17.82 6.62
CA ILE A 62 -4.20 18.45 7.93
C ILE A 62 -2.89 17.99 8.57
N ARG A 63 -2.03 18.94 8.94
CA ARG A 63 -0.83 18.69 9.74
C ARG A 63 -1.10 19.13 11.17
N ILE A 64 -0.92 18.21 12.11
CA ILE A 64 -1.25 18.44 13.52
C ILE A 64 -0.01 18.26 14.36
N SER A 65 0.27 19.25 15.22
CA SER A 65 1.26 19.15 16.27
C SER A 65 0.58 19.31 17.61
N ARG A 66 0.62 18.26 18.44
CA ARG A 66 0.07 18.26 19.80
C ARG A 66 1.17 18.07 20.82
N GLY A 67 1.16 18.87 21.88
CA GLY A 67 2.23 18.92 22.87
C GLY A 67 3.50 19.60 22.36
N GLU A 68 4.27 20.15 23.29
CA GLU A 68 5.46 20.94 23.04
C GLU A 68 6.75 20.24 23.49
N GLY A 69 7.89 20.81 23.10
CA GLY A 69 9.20 20.32 23.53
C GLY A 69 9.58 18.97 22.93
N ARG A 70 10.50 18.29 23.61
CA ARG A 70 10.97 16.95 23.27
C ARG A 70 10.66 16.01 24.43
N ALA A 71 10.16 14.82 24.13
CA ALA A 71 9.99 13.78 25.12
C ALA A 71 11.35 13.32 25.67
N ASP A 72 11.40 12.99 26.96
CA ASP A 72 12.47 12.20 27.54
C ASP A 72 12.55 10.85 26.79
N PRO A 73 13.71 10.48 26.21
CA PRO A 73 13.90 9.21 25.52
C PRO A 73 13.45 7.99 26.34
N ALA A 74 13.61 8.01 27.66
CA ALA A 74 13.19 6.92 28.55
C ALA A 74 11.66 6.80 28.70
N ARG A 75 10.91 7.84 28.35
CA ARG A 75 9.45 7.92 28.51
C ARG A 75 8.67 7.98 27.21
N ILE A 76 9.30 7.83 26.04
CA ILE A 76 8.62 7.85 24.74
C ILE A 76 7.42 6.88 24.72
N GLY A 77 7.59 5.68 25.26
CA GLY A 77 6.53 4.67 25.29
C GLY A 77 5.35 4.96 26.22
N THR A 78 5.47 5.90 27.16
CA THR A 78 4.55 6.03 28.31
C THR A 78 4.11 7.45 28.63
N THR A 79 4.77 8.48 28.12
CA THR A 79 4.50 9.89 28.49
C THR A 79 3.10 10.34 28.08
N ALA A 80 2.37 10.99 28.98
CA ALA A 80 1.10 11.64 28.64
C ALA A 80 1.28 13.07 28.07
N GLN A 81 2.51 13.58 28.05
CA GLN A 81 2.84 14.94 27.60
C GLN A 81 3.24 15.02 26.11
N GLY A 82 3.31 13.88 25.42
CA GLY A 82 3.73 13.82 24.02
C GLY A 82 5.21 14.15 23.83
N PRO A 83 5.58 14.85 22.74
CA PRO A 83 4.70 15.43 21.71
C PRO A 83 4.20 14.40 20.67
N TRP A 84 3.22 14.79 19.86
CA TRP A 84 2.75 14.05 18.67
C TRP A 84 2.81 14.90 17.40
N ARG A 85 3.14 14.26 16.28
CA ARG A 85 3.09 14.84 14.93
C ARG A 85 2.26 13.93 14.03
N VAL A 86 1.11 14.43 13.60
CA VAL A 86 0.10 13.65 12.86
C VAL A 86 -0.18 14.32 11.52
N ARG A 87 -0.29 13.52 10.45
CA ARG A 87 -0.74 14.00 9.14
C ARG A 87 -2.00 13.24 8.79
N VAL A 88 -3.00 13.97 8.30
CA VAL A 88 -4.32 13.45 7.97
C VAL A 88 -4.66 13.90 6.56
N LEU A 89 -4.83 12.94 5.66
CA LEU A 89 -5.32 13.17 4.30
C LEU A 89 -6.79 12.74 4.26
N ILE A 90 -7.68 13.66 3.88
CA ILE A 90 -9.10 13.40 3.71
C ILE A 90 -9.42 13.59 2.24
N ILE A 91 -10.02 12.57 1.63
CA ILE A 91 -10.46 12.55 0.23
C ILE A 91 -11.99 12.49 0.25
N ASP A 92 -12.60 13.52 -0.29
CA ASP A 92 -14.04 13.62 -0.46
C ASP A 92 -14.45 13.08 -1.83
N PRO A 93 -15.10 11.91 -1.93
CA PRO A 93 -15.43 11.30 -3.22
C PRO A 93 -16.39 12.15 -4.06
N ASP A 94 -17.20 13.02 -3.43
CA ASP A 94 -18.16 13.87 -4.14
C ASP A 94 -17.52 15.13 -4.73
N ALA A 95 -16.35 15.53 -4.22
CA ALA A 95 -15.63 16.73 -4.66
C ALA A 95 -14.31 16.41 -5.40
N ALA A 96 -13.76 15.21 -5.20
CA ALA A 96 -12.51 14.77 -5.81
C ALA A 96 -12.71 14.37 -7.27
N ALA A 97 -11.95 15.00 -8.18
CA ALA A 97 -11.93 14.60 -9.59
C ALA A 97 -10.95 13.45 -9.90
N GLY A 98 -10.15 13.05 -8.91
CA GLY A 98 -9.14 12.02 -9.01
C GLY A 98 -9.59 10.67 -8.46
N HIS A 99 -8.63 9.76 -8.31
CA HIS A 99 -8.87 8.44 -7.74
C HIS A 99 -7.78 8.04 -6.74
N LEU A 100 -8.15 7.18 -5.79
CA LEU A 100 -7.22 6.50 -4.89
C LEU A 100 -6.97 5.08 -5.42
N ARG A 101 -5.70 4.68 -5.51
CA ARG A 101 -5.29 3.31 -5.88
C ARG A 101 -4.20 2.78 -4.94
N ALA A 102 -4.04 1.47 -4.92
CA ALA A 102 -2.83 0.82 -4.41
C ALA A 102 -1.80 0.70 -5.54
N THR A 103 -0.51 0.76 -5.22
CA THR A 103 0.59 0.55 -6.17
C THR A 103 1.76 -0.11 -5.47
N PHE A 104 2.44 -1.02 -6.18
CA PHE A 104 3.76 -1.56 -5.82
C PHE A 104 4.86 -1.04 -6.76
N GLY A 105 4.55 -0.06 -7.62
CA GLY A 105 5.51 0.49 -8.57
C GLY A 105 5.66 -0.39 -9.81
N ALA A 106 6.90 -0.66 -10.21
CA ALA A 106 7.20 -1.34 -11.46
C ALA A 106 7.14 -2.87 -11.37
N ASP A 107 7.42 -3.44 -10.19
CA ASP A 107 7.40 -4.89 -9.96
C ASP A 107 7.11 -5.20 -8.49
N LEU A 108 6.39 -6.30 -8.24
CA LEU A 108 5.94 -6.71 -6.90
C LEU A 108 7.08 -7.23 -6.02
N GLY A 109 8.14 -7.79 -6.62
CA GLY A 109 9.23 -8.44 -5.89
C GLY A 109 10.13 -7.45 -5.15
N ARG A 110 10.22 -6.20 -5.61
CA ARG A 110 11.09 -5.15 -5.06
C ARG A 110 10.36 -4.20 -4.14
N THR A 111 11.13 -3.32 -3.53
CA THR A 111 10.61 -2.28 -2.64
C THR A 111 11.09 -0.90 -3.06
N GLU A 112 10.21 0.07 -2.89
CA GLU A 112 10.41 1.47 -3.23
C GLU A 112 9.95 2.33 -2.06
N THR A 113 10.51 3.52 -1.93
CA THR A 113 9.99 4.49 -0.96
C THR A 113 8.59 4.97 -1.36
N VAL A 114 7.77 5.39 -0.39
CA VAL A 114 6.44 5.95 -0.66
C VAL A 114 6.55 7.18 -1.57
N THR A 115 7.62 7.96 -1.45
CA THR A 115 7.85 9.10 -2.33
C THR A 115 8.21 8.69 -3.77
N GLU A 116 8.96 7.61 -3.97
CA GLU A 116 9.21 7.04 -5.31
C GLU A 116 7.92 6.51 -5.95
N LEU A 117 7.12 5.73 -5.20
CA LEU A 117 5.84 5.21 -5.67
C LEU A 117 4.86 6.35 -6.02
N ALA A 118 4.79 7.39 -5.19
CA ALA A 118 3.97 8.56 -5.50
C ALA A 118 4.42 9.28 -6.78
N ARG A 119 5.73 9.38 -7.05
CA ARG A 119 6.24 9.98 -8.29
C ARG A 119 5.97 9.07 -9.49
N TYR A 120 6.14 7.77 -9.34
CA TYR A 120 5.85 6.77 -10.37
C TYR A 120 4.41 6.91 -10.88
N GLU A 121 3.45 7.06 -9.96
CA GLU A 121 2.02 7.20 -10.26
C GLU A 121 1.57 8.63 -10.60
N ASN A 122 2.46 9.62 -10.59
CA ASN A 122 2.11 11.04 -10.69
C ASN A 122 1.07 11.48 -9.63
N ALA A 123 1.16 10.92 -8.43
CA ALA A 123 0.25 11.18 -7.33
C ALA A 123 0.60 12.48 -6.57
N VAL A 124 -0.44 13.22 -6.16
CA VAL A 124 -0.28 14.47 -5.38
C VAL A 124 -0.23 14.20 -3.88
N ALA A 125 -0.71 13.04 -3.43
CA ALA A 125 -0.67 12.63 -2.04
C ALA A 125 -0.72 11.11 -1.92
N GLY A 126 -0.20 10.56 -0.82
CA GLY A 126 -0.32 9.14 -0.52
C GLY A 126 0.35 8.74 0.78
N THR A 127 0.18 7.49 1.19
CA THR A 127 0.88 6.87 2.32
C THR A 127 1.45 5.52 1.91
N ASN A 128 2.25 4.89 2.77
CA ASN A 128 2.51 3.46 2.63
C ASN A 128 1.20 2.64 2.70
N GLY A 129 1.26 1.41 2.21
CA GLY A 129 0.17 0.45 2.21
C GLY A 129 0.31 -0.63 3.29
N GLY A 130 0.08 -1.87 2.89
CA GLY A 130 -0.01 -3.04 3.76
C GLY A 130 1.32 -3.59 4.26
N PHE A 131 1.23 -4.73 4.94
CA PHE A 131 2.38 -5.48 5.42
C PHE A 131 3.03 -6.25 4.28
N PHE A 132 4.35 -6.34 4.31
CA PHE A 132 5.17 -6.94 3.27
C PHE A 132 6.38 -7.67 3.87
N ALA A 133 7.06 -8.49 3.08
CA ALA A 133 8.08 -9.42 3.52
C ALA A 133 9.47 -8.78 3.75
N ILE A 134 9.55 -7.79 4.65
CA ILE A 134 10.77 -7.00 4.97
C ILE A 134 12.04 -7.86 5.16
N GLY A 135 11.91 -9.05 5.75
CA GLY A 135 13.02 -9.95 6.07
C GLY A 135 13.30 -11.04 5.03
N ALA A 136 12.56 -11.08 3.92
CA ALA A 136 12.77 -12.06 2.87
C ALA A 136 14.02 -11.75 2.02
N ASP A 137 14.36 -12.70 1.14
CA ASP A 137 15.41 -12.49 0.15
C ASP A 137 15.12 -11.28 -0.75
N ALA A 138 16.14 -10.83 -1.49
CA ALA A 138 16.02 -9.63 -2.30
C ALA A 138 14.97 -9.73 -3.42
N ALA A 139 14.60 -10.95 -3.83
CA ALA A 139 13.62 -11.17 -4.90
C ALA A 139 12.16 -11.13 -4.39
N SER A 140 11.97 -11.33 -3.09
CA SER A 140 10.63 -11.45 -2.48
C SER A 140 10.36 -10.36 -1.46
N ARG A 141 11.28 -9.40 -1.28
CA ARG A 141 11.21 -8.43 -0.20
C ARG A 141 9.99 -7.52 -0.33
N GLY A 142 9.52 -7.23 -1.54
CA GLY A 142 8.31 -6.46 -1.82
C GLY A 142 7.01 -7.20 -1.57
N ASN A 143 7.06 -8.53 -1.51
CA ASN A 143 5.86 -9.36 -1.54
C ASN A 143 4.92 -9.02 -0.37
N PRO A 144 3.63 -8.78 -0.63
CA PRO A 144 2.64 -8.60 0.42
C PRO A 144 2.57 -9.81 1.35
N VAL A 145 2.44 -9.57 2.66
CA VAL A 145 2.18 -10.61 3.66
C VAL A 145 0.71 -10.52 4.05
N GLY A 146 -0.12 -11.12 3.19
CA GLY A 146 -1.57 -11.02 3.21
C GLY A 146 -2.11 -10.34 1.96
N LEU A 147 -3.43 -10.33 1.86
CA LEU A 147 -4.11 -10.06 0.58
C LEU A 147 -3.64 -8.75 -0.08
N ALA A 148 -3.32 -8.84 -1.37
CA ALA A 148 -3.15 -7.70 -2.24
C ALA A 148 -3.99 -7.87 -3.50
N ILE A 149 -4.68 -6.80 -3.91
CA ILE A 149 -5.43 -6.75 -5.16
C ILE A 149 -5.01 -5.50 -5.92
N HIS A 150 -4.61 -5.68 -7.17
CA HIS A 150 -4.25 -4.59 -8.08
C HIS A 150 -4.96 -4.80 -9.41
N ASN A 151 -5.60 -3.75 -9.93
CA ASN A 151 -6.33 -3.81 -11.19
C ASN A 151 -7.34 -4.98 -11.30
N GLY A 152 -7.98 -5.36 -10.18
CA GLY A 152 -8.90 -6.50 -10.11
C GLY A 152 -8.26 -7.88 -10.15
N VAL A 153 -6.93 -7.97 -10.11
CA VAL A 153 -6.16 -9.21 -10.01
C VAL A 153 -5.73 -9.43 -8.56
N VAL A 154 -5.90 -10.66 -8.05
CA VAL A 154 -5.40 -11.04 -6.73
C VAL A 154 -3.91 -11.36 -6.87
N GLU A 155 -3.07 -10.50 -6.30
CA GLU A 155 -1.60 -10.60 -6.35
C GLU A 155 -1.00 -11.32 -5.16
N SER A 156 -1.74 -11.41 -4.05
CA SER A 156 -1.37 -12.20 -2.89
C SER A 156 -2.65 -12.59 -2.16
N GLU A 157 -2.71 -13.79 -1.60
CA GLU A 157 -3.83 -14.31 -0.84
C GLU A 157 -3.87 -13.77 0.61
N PRO A 158 -5.04 -13.76 1.27
CA PRO A 158 -5.12 -13.51 2.70
C PRO A 158 -4.40 -14.60 3.50
N THR A 159 -3.71 -14.22 4.57
CA THR A 159 -3.08 -15.17 5.48
C THR A 159 -4.09 -15.80 6.44
N SER A 160 -3.64 -16.84 7.15
CA SER A 160 -4.38 -17.41 8.30
C SER A 160 -4.33 -16.54 9.56
N TYR A 161 -3.59 -15.42 9.55
CA TYR A 161 -3.41 -14.55 10.71
C TYR A 161 -4.74 -13.90 11.11
N ALA A 162 -5.27 -14.26 12.29
CA ALA A 162 -6.59 -13.82 12.72
C ALA A 162 -6.81 -12.30 12.71
N PRO A 163 -5.82 -11.46 13.10
CA PRO A 163 -5.94 -10.00 13.01
C PRO A 163 -5.91 -9.41 11.61
N GLU A 164 -5.62 -10.18 10.55
CA GLU A 164 -5.65 -9.65 9.20
C GLU A 164 -7.06 -9.16 8.82
N THR A 165 -7.09 -7.98 8.21
CA THR A 165 -8.25 -7.32 7.61
C THR A 165 -7.77 -6.50 6.42
N HIS A 166 -8.67 -6.00 5.59
CA HIS A 166 -8.35 -5.48 4.26
C HIS A 166 -8.98 -4.12 4.07
N PHE A 167 -8.22 -3.20 3.47
CA PHE A 167 -8.75 -1.94 2.98
C PHE A 167 -9.03 -2.10 1.48
N LEU A 168 -10.30 -2.31 1.15
CA LEU A 168 -10.76 -2.56 -0.22
C LEU A 168 -11.25 -1.26 -0.85
N LEU A 169 -10.78 -1.00 -2.06
CA LEU A 169 -10.95 0.24 -2.81
C LEU A 169 -11.63 -0.03 -4.15
N ASP A 170 -12.45 0.92 -4.59
CA ASP A 170 -12.87 1.06 -5.97
C ASP A 170 -12.41 2.42 -6.50
N ALA A 171 -11.37 2.41 -7.33
CA ALA A 171 -10.77 3.60 -7.90
C ALA A 171 -11.69 4.35 -8.87
N ALA A 172 -12.64 3.65 -9.52
CA ALA A 172 -13.56 4.29 -10.47
C ALA A 172 -14.55 5.23 -9.76
N ASN A 173 -14.92 4.89 -8.53
CA ASN A 173 -15.91 5.62 -7.74
C ASN A 173 -15.29 6.32 -6.51
N THR A 174 -13.97 6.19 -6.30
CA THR A 174 -13.26 6.69 -5.13
C THR A 174 -13.93 6.26 -3.82
N THR A 175 -14.39 5.02 -3.76
CA THR A 175 -15.01 4.45 -2.54
C THR A 175 -14.10 3.43 -1.89
N ALA A 176 -14.26 3.26 -0.58
CA ALA A 176 -13.49 2.29 0.18
C ALA A 176 -14.33 1.61 1.26
N ARG A 177 -13.89 0.46 1.73
CA ARG A 177 -14.40 -0.18 2.96
C ARG A 177 -13.33 -1.01 3.65
N VAL A 178 -13.45 -1.11 4.96
CA VAL A 178 -12.69 -2.10 5.74
C VAL A 178 -13.51 -3.38 5.80
N THR A 179 -12.89 -4.50 5.45
CA THR A 179 -13.57 -5.80 5.48
C THR A 179 -12.58 -6.92 5.77
N LYS A 180 -13.08 -8.11 6.08
CA LYS A 180 -12.26 -9.32 6.13
C LYS A 180 -12.62 -10.20 4.96
N LEU A 181 -11.67 -10.37 4.06
CA LEU A 181 -11.78 -11.18 2.86
C LEU A 181 -11.18 -12.56 3.09
N ARG A 182 -11.85 -13.56 2.52
CA ARG A 182 -11.37 -14.93 2.38
C ARG A 182 -11.22 -15.22 0.90
N TRP A 183 -10.22 -16.01 0.56
CA TRP A 183 -9.91 -16.37 -0.82
C TRP A 183 -9.96 -17.88 -1.02
N LYS A 184 -10.27 -18.28 -2.25
CA LYS A 184 -10.07 -19.61 -2.78
C LYS A 184 -9.59 -19.50 -4.22
N GLY A 185 -8.38 -19.95 -4.48
CA GLY A 185 -7.83 -20.09 -5.82
C GLY A 185 -7.98 -21.51 -6.36
N THR A 186 -8.22 -21.61 -7.67
CA THR A 186 -8.22 -22.91 -8.37
C THR A 186 -7.62 -22.76 -9.76
N LEU A 187 -6.90 -23.80 -10.21
CA LEU A 187 -6.61 -24.01 -11.63
C LEU A 187 -7.52 -25.10 -12.16
N ALA A 188 -8.22 -24.81 -13.25
CA ALA A 188 -9.08 -25.76 -13.94
C ALA A 188 -8.46 -26.12 -15.28
N HIS A 189 -8.27 -27.41 -15.55
CA HIS A 189 -7.93 -27.89 -16.89
C HIS A 189 -9.11 -27.63 -17.82
N VAL A 190 -8.90 -26.85 -18.89
CA VAL A 190 -9.98 -26.34 -19.73
C VAL A 190 -10.76 -27.47 -20.43
N PRO A 191 -10.10 -28.49 -21.04
CA PRO A 191 -10.82 -29.58 -21.70
C PRO A 191 -11.63 -30.50 -20.76
N SER A 192 -11.04 -30.95 -19.63
CA SER A 192 -11.68 -31.96 -18.76
C SER A 192 -12.50 -31.36 -17.62
N GLY A 193 -12.26 -30.10 -17.25
CA GLY A 193 -12.85 -29.47 -16.08
C GLY A 193 -12.24 -29.93 -14.75
N THR A 194 -11.22 -30.81 -14.76
CA THR A 194 -10.48 -31.21 -13.56
C THR A 194 -9.88 -29.98 -12.88
N ARG A 195 -9.94 -29.94 -11.54
CA ARG A 195 -9.48 -28.80 -10.75
C ARG A 195 -8.44 -29.20 -9.72
N ILE A 196 -7.46 -28.32 -9.54
CA ILE A 196 -6.53 -28.31 -8.41
C ILE A 196 -6.72 -26.99 -7.66
N SER A 197 -6.58 -27.05 -6.33
CA SER A 197 -6.60 -25.84 -5.49
C SER A 197 -5.24 -25.17 -5.56
N LEU A 198 -5.24 -23.84 -5.47
CA LEU A 198 -4.01 -23.08 -5.24
C LEU A 198 -3.83 -22.90 -3.74
N ASP A 199 -2.59 -23.07 -3.29
CA ASP A 199 -2.17 -22.73 -1.94
C ASP A 199 -1.73 -21.27 -1.89
N HIS A 200 -1.04 -20.82 -2.94
CA HIS A 200 -0.34 -19.53 -2.95
C HIS A 200 -0.47 -18.74 -4.26
N ILE A 201 -0.30 -17.42 -4.17
CA ILE A 201 -0.06 -16.50 -5.27
C ILE A 201 1.19 -15.69 -4.96
N ASN A 202 2.13 -15.68 -5.91
CA ASN A 202 3.40 -14.93 -5.80
C ASN A 202 4.20 -15.28 -4.52
N GLU A 203 3.99 -16.47 -3.93
CA GLU A 203 4.78 -17.00 -2.82
C GLU A 203 5.43 -18.33 -3.23
N PRO A 204 6.73 -18.55 -2.98
CA PRO A 204 7.37 -19.82 -3.32
C PRO A 204 6.72 -21.00 -2.58
N PRO A 205 6.23 -22.05 -3.27
CA PRO A 205 5.71 -23.23 -2.60
C PRO A 205 6.85 -23.91 -1.83
N MET A 206 6.51 -24.40 -0.65
CA MET A 206 7.41 -25.16 0.20
C MET A 206 7.36 -26.65 -0.16
N PRO A 207 8.52 -27.34 -0.18
CA PRO A 207 8.51 -28.78 -0.27
C PRO A 207 7.95 -29.38 1.03
N PRO A 208 7.29 -30.55 0.98
CA PRO A 208 6.85 -31.25 2.18
C PRO A 208 8.00 -31.50 3.16
N GLU A 209 7.66 -31.64 4.45
CA GLU A 209 8.65 -31.92 5.48
C GLU A 209 9.48 -33.17 5.12
N GLY A 210 10.81 -33.06 5.23
CA GLY A 210 11.73 -34.13 4.85
C GLY A 210 11.99 -34.27 3.33
N CYS A 211 11.30 -33.52 2.48
CA CYS A 211 11.53 -33.51 1.02
C CYS A 211 12.43 -32.35 0.54
N GLY A 212 12.83 -31.43 1.43
CA GLY A 212 13.73 -30.33 1.10
C GLY A 212 15.20 -30.76 0.88
N GLY A 213 15.90 -30.09 -0.04
CA GLY A 213 17.36 -30.18 -0.18
C GLY A 213 17.86 -30.26 -1.63
N PRO A 214 19.14 -29.92 -1.89
CA PRO A 214 19.69 -29.77 -3.25
C PRO A 214 19.95 -31.09 -4.00
N ARG A 215 19.79 -32.25 -3.34
CA ARG A 215 20.10 -33.58 -3.91
C ARG A 215 18.92 -34.55 -3.95
N ARG A 216 17.72 -34.15 -3.52
CA ARG A 216 16.53 -35.00 -3.59
C ARG A 216 15.75 -34.69 -4.86
N ASP A 217 15.35 -35.72 -5.59
CA ASP A 217 14.46 -35.55 -6.73
C ASP A 217 13.11 -35.03 -6.21
N PRO A 218 12.60 -33.89 -6.71
CA PRO A 218 11.27 -33.41 -6.33
C PRO A 218 10.15 -34.43 -6.52
N LEU A 219 10.31 -35.37 -7.46
CA LEU A 219 9.35 -36.43 -7.77
C LEU A 219 9.45 -37.63 -6.81
N GLU A 220 10.51 -37.76 -6.02
CA GLU A 220 10.64 -38.79 -4.97
C GLU A 220 9.82 -38.44 -3.71
N CYS A 221 9.28 -37.22 -3.64
CA CYS A 221 8.45 -36.78 -2.53
C CYS A 221 7.00 -37.25 -2.70
N LEU A 222 6.67 -38.39 -2.10
CA LEU A 222 5.32 -38.98 -2.14
C LEU A 222 4.33 -38.39 -1.12
N SER A 223 4.61 -37.18 -0.62
CA SER A 223 3.70 -36.42 0.25
C SER A 223 3.01 -35.31 -0.54
N GLN A 224 1.80 -34.93 -0.13
CA GLN A 224 1.11 -33.77 -0.69
C GLN A 224 1.98 -32.52 -0.52
N GLY A 225 2.12 -31.73 -1.59
CA GLY A 225 2.91 -30.51 -1.61
C GLY A 225 2.03 -29.27 -1.64
N GLU A 226 2.56 -28.24 -2.29
CA GLU A 226 1.89 -26.95 -2.46
C GLU A 226 1.94 -26.52 -3.92
N ILE A 227 0.93 -25.76 -4.35
CA ILE A 227 0.82 -25.16 -5.67
C ILE A 227 0.74 -23.64 -5.55
N SER A 228 1.64 -22.95 -6.25
CA SER A 228 1.68 -21.50 -6.32
C SER A 228 1.62 -21.00 -7.76
N VAL A 229 0.95 -19.87 -7.97
CA VAL A 229 0.97 -19.13 -9.24
C VAL A 229 1.80 -17.88 -9.10
N PHE A 230 2.77 -17.68 -9.99
CA PHE A 230 3.49 -16.43 -10.17
C PHE A 230 2.88 -15.66 -11.34
N THR A 231 2.36 -14.49 -11.04
CA THR A 231 1.77 -13.54 -12.01
C THR A 231 2.85 -12.86 -12.85
N SER A 232 2.43 -12.08 -13.85
CA SER A 232 3.35 -11.21 -14.59
C SER A 232 3.97 -10.11 -13.72
N GLU A 233 3.30 -9.72 -12.63
CA GLU A 233 3.70 -8.63 -11.76
C GLU A 233 4.83 -9.01 -10.79
N TRP A 234 5.06 -10.31 -10.56
CA TRP A 234 6.16 -10.80 -9.72
C TRP A 234 7.52 -10.25 -10.17
N GLY A 235 7.74 -10.25 -11.49
CA GLY A 235 9.02 -9.92 -12.10
C GLY A 235 9.49 -10.99 -13.09
N PRO A 236 10.58 -10.72 -13.81
CA PRO A 236 11.00 -11.53 -14.95
C PRO A 236 11.61 -12.88 -14.57
N VAL A 237 11.88 -13.15 -13.29
CA VAL A 237 12.53 -14.40 -12.83
C VAL A 237 11.78 -14.95 -11.63
N THR A 238 11.27 -16.17 -11.75
CA THR A 238 10.56 -16.86 -10.66
C THR A 238 11.54 -17.45 -9.62
N PRO A 239 11.08 -17.69 -8.38
CA PRO A 239 11.91 -18.30 -7.35
C PRO A 239 12.42 -19.69 -7.74
N SER A 240 13.70 -19.95 -7.48
CA SER A 240 14.31 -21.25 -7.73
C SER A 240 14.11 -22.22 -6.56
N GLY A 241 14.08 -23.52 -6.85
CA GLY A 241 13.95 -24.55 -5.82
C GLY A 241 13.56 -25.92 -6.34
N SER A 242 13.46 -26.88 -5.43
CA SER A 242 12.90 -28.20 -5.72
C SER A 242 11.42 -28.08 -6.07
N GLY A 243 10.98 -28.82 -7.09
CA GLY A 243 9.60 -28.82 -7.59
C GLY A 243 9.56 -28.79 -9.11
N VAL A 244 8.36 -28.83 -9.67
CA VAL A 244 8.11 -28.58 -11.09
C VAL A 244 7.70 -27.13 -11.27
N GLU A 245 8.04 -26.58 -12.43
CA GLU A 245 7.48 -25.31 -12.90
C GLU A 245 6.89 -25.47 -14.30
N ALA A 246 5.69 -24.93 -14.51
CA ALA A 246 5.05 -24.82 -15.80
C ALA A 246 4.84 -23.34 -16.15
N VAL A 247 5.42 -22.89 -17.26
CA VAL A 247 5.21 -21.54 -17.79
C VAL A 247 4.03 -21.57 -18.74
N LEU A 248 3.06 -20.70 -18.51
CA LEU A 248 1.86 -20.58 -19.31
C LEU A 248 1.83 -19.25 -20.06
N ASP A 249 1.25 -19.25 -21.26
CA ASP A 249 0.97 -18.02 -22.01
C ASP A 249 -0.29 -17.30 -21.50
N LYS A 250 -0.66 -16.19 -22.16
CA LYS A 250 -1.87 -15.41 -21.83
C LYS A 250 -3.18 -16.19 -21.97
N ALA A 251 -3.20 -17.26 -22.78
CA ALA A 251 -4.36 -18.13 -22.93
C ALA A 251 -4.38 -19.25 -21.85
N GLY A 252 -3.36 -19.30 -21.00
CA GLY A 252 -3.19 -20.34 -19.98
C GLY A 252 -2.63 -21.63 -20.54
N CYS A 253 -2.08 -21.63 -21.76
CA CYS A 253 -1.56 -22.82 -22.42
C CYS A 253 -0.07 -23.00 -22.12
N LEU A 254 0.36 -24.25 -22.02
CA LEU A 254 1.75 -24.59 -21.70
C LEU A 254 2.71 -24.06 -22.77
N VAL A 255 3.69 -23.26 -22.34
CA VAL A 255 4.83 -22.85 -23.16
C VAL A 255 6.02 -23.77 -22.92
N THR A 256 6.33 -24.03 -21.65
CA THR A 256 7.40 -24.94 -21.25
C THR A 256 7.14 -25.46 -19.84
N SER A 257 7.63 -26.66 -19.55
CA SER A 257 7.65 -27.24 -18.21
C SER A 257 9.05 -27.71 -17.87
N THR A 258 9.51 -27.43 -16.64
CA THR A 258 10.84 -27.81 -16.16
C THR A 258 10.72 -28.65 -14.87
N PRO A 259 11.58 -29.66 -14.69
CA PRO A 259 11.61 -30.49 -13.47
C PRO A 259 12.30 -29.78 -12.29
N ARG A 260 12.49 -28.46 -12.39
CA ARG A 260 13.07 -27.57 -11.38
C ARG A 260 12.39 -26.23 -11.48
N ARG A 261 12.27 -25.53 -10.35
CA ARG A 261 11.75 -24.17 -10.27
C ARG A 261 12.84 -23.13 -10.55
N GLY A 262 12.44 -21.96 -11.03
CA GLY A 262 13.27 -20.81 -11.35
C GLY A 262 13.47 -20.63 -12.86
N THR A 263 12.52 -19.97 -13.50
CA THR A 263 12.50 -19.69 -14.95
C THR A 263 12.40 -18.20 -15.21
N THR A 264 12.97 -17.74 -16.33
CA THR A 264 12.75 -16.39 -16.83
C THR A 264 11.43 -16.30 -17.59
N LEU A 265 10.52 -15.45 -17.14
CA LEU A 265 9.24 -15.17 -17.78
C LEU A 265 9.38 -14.09 -18.85
N ARG A 266 8.71 -14.30 -19.99
CA ARG A 266 8.49 -13.26 -21.00
C ARG A 266 7.24 -12.44 -20.65
N PRO A 267 7.11 -11.20 -21.17
CA PRO A 267 5.92 -10.38 -20.92
C PRO A 267 4.62 -11.12 -21.22
N GLY A 268 3.69 -11.11 -20.26
CA GLY A 268 2.39 -11.77 -20.35
C GLY A 268 2.41 -13.29 -20.11
N GLN A 269 3.55 -13.88 -19.77
CA GLN A 269 3.60 -15.23 -19.24
C GLN A 269 3.37 -15.22 -17.73
N ILE A 270 2.82 -16.33 -17.24
CA ILE A 270 2.75 -16.65 -15.82
C ILE A 270 3.45 -17.98 -15.57
N ALA A 271 3.79 -18.28 -14.32
CA ALA A 271 4.27 -19.61 -13.95
C ALA A 271 3.37 -20.26 -12.90
N VAL A 272 3.28 -21.58 -12.96
CA VAL A 272 2.73 -22.42 -11.89
C VAL A 272 3.87 -23.26 -11.35
N GLN A 273 4.17 -23.09 -10.07
CA GLN A 273 5.16 -23.87 -9.35
C GLN A 273 4.46 -24.87 -8.44
N ALA A 274 4.92 -26.11 -8.41
CA ALA A 274 4.36 -27.14 -7.55
C ALA A 274 5.43 -28.04 -6.93
N THR A 275 5.17 -28.53 -5.72
CA THR A 275 6.02 -29.46 -4.96
C THR A 275 5.27 -30.75 -4.63
N GLY A 276 5.99 -31.78 -4.14
CA GLY A 276 5.37 -33.04 -3.70
C GLY A 276 4.55 -33.74 -4.79
N LEU A 277 3.50 -34.45 -4.38
CA LEU A 277 2.56 -35.11 -5.30
C LEU A 277 1.81 -34.13 -6.21
N ASP A 278 1.65 -32.88 -5.80
CA ASP A 278 0.99 -31.85 -6.60
C ASP A 278 1.81 -31.45 -7.84
N ALA A 279 3.13 -31.65 -7.80
CA ALA A 279 3.98 -31.50 -8.98
C ALA A 279 3.61 -32.49 -10.09
N LEU A 280 3.27 -33.74 -9.74
CA LEU A 280 2.82 -34.76 -10.70
C LEU A 280 1.46 -34.38 -11.30
N SER A 281 0.51 -33.97 -10.44
CA SER A 281 -0.81 -33.50 -10.86
C SER A 281 -0.71 -32.32 -11.83
N LEU A 282 0.19 -31.36 -11.55
CA LEU A 282 0.43 -30.23 -12.44
C LEU A 282 0.93 -30.67 -13.81
N VAL A 283 1.97 -31.53 -13.86
CA VAL A 283 2.55 -32.03 -15.12
C VAL A 283 1.50 -32.72 -15.97
N GLU A 284 0.68 -33.59 -15.37
CA GLU A 284 -0.39 -34.28 -16.07
C GLU A 284 -1.42 -33.29 -16.64
N MET A 285 -1.84 -32.30 -15.84
CA MET A 285 -2.83 -31.31 -16.28
C MET A 285 -2.33 -30.42 -17.41
N VAL A 286 -1.08 -29.96 -17.38
CA VAL A 286 -0.54 -29.06 -18.43
C VAL A 286 -0.15 -29.80 -19.70
N ALA A 287 0.16 -31.09 -19.63
CA ALA A 287 0.48 -31.90 -20.81
C ALA A 287 -0.73 -32.09 -21.74
N LEU A 288 -1.94 -31.95 -21.22
CA LEU A 288 -3.19 -32.30 -21.91
C LEU A 288 -4.07 -31.09 -22.29
N GLY A 289 -3.61 -29.87 -22.01
CA GLY A 289 -4.36 -28.66 -22.38
C GLY A 289 -3.99 -27.42 -21.57
N CYS A 290 -4.79 -26.37 -21.75
CA CYS A 290 -4.61 -25.08 -21.08
C CYS A 290 -5.27 -25.07 -19.71
N LEU A 291 -4.75 -24.26 -18.81
CA LEU A 291 -5.29 -24.06 -17.46
C LEU A 291 -5.98 -22.71 -17.35
N ARG A 292 -7.14 -22.69 -16.69
CA ARG A 292 -7.83 -21.47 -16.31
C ARG A 292 -7.74 -21.25 -14.80
N ARG A 293 -7.10 -20.16 -14.40
CA ARG A 293 -7.12 -19.67 -13.02
C ARG A 293 -8.48 -19.07 -12.69
N THR A 294 -8.94 -19.28 -11.47
CA THR A 294 -10.12 -18.62 -10.91
C THR A 294 -9.87 -18.31 -9.45
N ASP A 295 -10.02 -17.05 -9.09
CA ASP A 295 -9.92 -16.54 -7.72
C ASP A 295 -11.32 -16.17 -7.24
N THR A 296 -11.75 -16.77 -6.13
CA THR A 296 -13.02 -16.42 -5.49
C THR A 296 -12.74 -15.71 -4.18
N LEU A 297 -13.20 -14.46 -4.07
CA LEU A 297 -13.17 -13.71 -2.81
C LEU A 297 -14.55 -13.66 -2.18
N THR A 298 -14.60 -13.82 -0.86
CA THR A 298 -15.80 -13.63 -0.05
C THR A 298 -15.53 -12.71 1.12
N ASP A 299 -16.49 -11.87 1.47
CA ASP A 299 -16.39 -11.03 2.65
C ASP A 299 -16.84 -11.76 3.93
N SER A 300 -16.84 -11.04 5.05
CA SER A 300 -17.24 -11.57 6.35
C SER A 300 -18.68 -12.09 6.40
N SER A 301 -19.59 -11.57 5.58
CA SER A 301 -20.97 -12.04 5.47
C SER A 301 -21.11 -13.31 4.62
N GLY A 302 -20.04 -13.69 3.90
CA GLY A 302 -20.04 -14.79 2.93
C GLY A 302 -20.43 -14.35 1.52
N ALA A 303 -20.73 -13.07 1.31
CA ALA A 303 -21.03 -12.53 -0.01
C ALA A 303 -19.77 -12.52 -0.88
N ARG A 304 -19.93 -12.88 -2.16
CA ARG A 304 -18.83 -12.80 -3.13
C ARG A 304 -18.48 -11.35 -3.43
N VAL A 305 -17.18 -11.06 -3.43
CA VAL A 305 -16.67 -9.76 -3.85
C VAL A 305 -16.37 -9.80 -5.34
N ARG A 306 -17.05 -8.94 -6.10
CA ARG A 306 -16.80 -8.79 -7.53
C ARG A 306 -15.53 -7.97 -7.74
N LEU A 307 -14.57 -8.53 -8.46
CA LEU A 307 -13.37 -7.83 -8.91
C LEU A 307 -13.62 -7.20 -10.28
N THR A 308 -13.12 -5.99 -10.44
CA THR A 308 -13.12 -5.21 -11.69
C THR A 308 -11.76 -4.55 -11.85
N PRO A 309 -11.39 -4.03 -13.03
CA PRO A 309 -10.10 -3.35 -13.18
C PRO A 309 -9.89 -2.14 -12.26
N SER A 310 -10.95 -1.58 -11.66
CA SER A 310 -10.83 -0.50 -10.68
C SER A 310 -10.70 -0.99 -9.23
N THR A 311 -10.72 -2.30 -8.98
CA THR A 311 -10.68 -2.87 -7.64
C THR A 311 -9.24 -3.00 -7.17
N PHE A 312 -8.95 -2.39 -6.02
CA PHE A 312 -7.66 -2.51 -5.34
C PHE A 312 -7.87 -2.92 -3.89
N ALA A 313 -6.89 -3.59 -3.28
CA ALA A 313 -6.90 -3.84 -1.85
C ALA A 313 -5.49 -3.98 -1.32
N VAL A 314 -5.28 -3.48 -0.10
CA VAL A 314 -4.08 -3.73 0.69
C VAL A 314 -4.45 -4.46 1.98
N ASN A 315 -3.57 -5.32 2.43
CA ASN A 315 -3.72 -5.97 3.73
C ASN A 315 -3.45 -4.97 4.87
N GLY A 316 -4.04 -5.24 6.01
CA GLY A 316 -3.85 -4.52 7.25
C GLY A 316 -3.97 -5.47 8.43
N ARG A 317 -3.62 -5.00 9.62
CA ARG A 317 -3.67 -5.78 10.86
C ARG A 317 -4.42 -5.00 11.91
N TYR A 318 -5.38 -5.68 12.53
CA TYR A 318 -6.34 -5.13 13.48
C TYR A 318 -7.23 -4.07 12.85
N GLN A 319 -8.52 -4.38 12.79
CA GLN A 319 -9.53 -3.37 12.61
C GLN A 319 -9.54 -2.46 13.84
N LEU A 320 -9.49 -1.15 13.63
CA LEU A 320 -9.49 -0.15 14.68
C LEU A 320 -10.90 0.24 15.09
N LEU A 321 -11.75 0.46 14.08
CA LEU A 321 -13.15 0.86 14.25
C LEU A 321 -14.06 -0.05 13.46
N ARG A 322 -15.20 -0.39 14.07
CA ARG A 322 -16.32 -1.08 13.43
C ARG A 322 -17.61 -0.39 13.83
N ALA A 323 -18.39 0.06 12.86
CA ALA A 323 -19.61 0.84 13.06
C ALA A 323 -19.41 2.00 14.06
N GLY A 324 -18.29 2.72 13.94
CA GLY A 324 -17.92 3.87 14.80
C GLY A 324 -17.46 3.50 16.22
N LYS A 325 -17.42 2.22 16.57
CA LYS A 325 -16.95 1.73 17.87
C LYS A 325 -15.50 1.28 17.80
N VAL A 326 -14.72 1.61 18.83
CA VAL A 326 -13.35 1.11 18.98
C VAL A 326 -13.37 -0.39 19.24
N VAL A 327 -12.73 -1.13 18.35
CA VAL A 327 -12.53 -2.59 18.44
C VAL A 327 -11.05 -2.97 18.45
N ALA A 328 -10.17 -1.98 18.39
CA ALA A 328 -8.72 -2.16 18.53
C ALA A 328 -8.36 -2.85 19.85
N PRO A 329 -7.40 -3.78 19.86
CA PRO A 329 -6.87 -4.33 21.10
C PRO A 329 -6.14 -3.25 21.92
N THR A 330 -6.19 -3.40 23.23
CA THR A 330 -5.40 -2.60 24.17
C THR A 330 -4.05 -3.28 24.43
N GLY A 331 -2.99 -2.50 24.61
CA GLY A 331 -1.69 -3.01 25.00
C GLY A 331 -0.60 -1.94 24.90
N SER A 332 0.46 -2.07 25.70
CA SER A 332 1.56 -1.10 25.77
C SER A 332 2.90 -1.64 25.26
N GLY A 333 3.00 -2.95 25.00
CA GLY A 333 4.22 -3.62 24.55
C GLY A 333 4.25 -3.91 23.04
N GLY A 334 5.48 -3.97 22.49
CA GLY A 334 5.74 -4.44 21.12
C GLY A 334 4.87 -3.77 20.05
N PHE A 335 4.17 -4.59 19.27
CA PHE A 335 3.30 -4.12 18.18
C PHE A 335 2.07 -3.33 18.66
N LEU A 336 1.59 -3.55 19.90
CA LEU A 336 0.42 -2.85 20.45
C LEU A 336 0.81 -1.53 21.13
N GLY A 337 2.05 -1.42 21.60
CA GLY A 337 2.63 -0.23 22.22
C GLY A 337 2.82 0.95 21.27
N ARG A 338 3.38 2.05 21.78
CA ARG A 338 3.57 3.26 20.95
C ARG A 338 4.58 3.04 19.84
N ASN A 339 4.11 3.22 18.62
CA ASN A 339 4.91 3.16 17.40
C ASN A 339 4.44 4.25 16.43
N PRO A 340 5.23 4.59 15.40
CA PRO A 340 4.69 5.22 14.22
C PRO A 340 3.56 4.35 13.64
N ARG A 341 2.49 4.99 13.17
CA ARG A 341 1.28 4.31 12.67
C ARG A 341 0.87 4.88 11.33
N THR A 342 0.37 4.00 10.46
CA THR A 342 -0.41 4.37 9.29
C THR A 342 -1.80 3.76 9.42
N ILE A 343 -2.83 4.56 9.19
CA ILE A 343 -4.23 4.19 9.36
C ILE A 343 -4.98 4.55 8.09
N ALA A 344 -5.87 3.68 7.66
CA ALA A 344 -6.84 3.96 6.60
C ALA A 344 -8.25 3.68 7.09
N GLY A 345 -9.21 4.45 6.63
CA GLY A 345 -10.61 4.26 7.00
C GLY A 345 -11.56 5.12 6.20
N VAL A 346 -12.85 4.96 6.50
CA VAL A 346 -13.94 5.70 5.88
C VAL A 346 -14.84 6.32 6.94
N THR A 347 -15.31 7.53 6.67
CA THR A 347 -16.28 8.24 7.50
C THR A 347 -17.72 7.84 7.16
N GLY A 348 -18.68 8.20 8.02
CA GLY A 348 -20.09 7.86 7.82
C GLY A 348 -20.71 8.49 6.57
N ASP A 349 -20.13 9.59 6.09
CA ASP A 349 -20.46 10.28 4.83
C ASP A 349 -19.60 9.83 3.65
N GLY A 350 -18.86 8.72 3.76
CA GLY A 350 -18.15 8.10 2.64
C GLY A 350 -16.77 8.68 2.31
N ARG A 351 -16.31 9.72 3.00
CA ARG A 351 -14.94 10.26 2.80
C ARG A 351 -13.89 9.22 3.20
N ILE A 352 -12.85 9.10 2.39
CA ILE A 352 -11.68 8.26 2.70
C ILE A 352 -10.70 9.10 3.52
N VAL A 353 -10.15 8.51 4.57
CA VAL A 353 -9.18 9.18 5.44
C VAL A 353 -7.95 8.31 5.63
N LEU A 354 -6.77 8.86 5.34
CA LEU A 354 -5.46 8.26 5.58
C LEU A 354 -4.72 9.08 6.65
N ILE A 355 -4.15 8.42 7.65
CA ILE A 355 -3.46 9.08 8.76
C ILE A 355 -2.07 8.48 8.93
N THR A 356 -1.06 9.33 9.07
CA THR A 356 0.24 8.92 9.61
C THR A 356 0.54 9.62 10.93
N ILE A 357 1.04 8.85 11.90
CA ILE A 357 1.48 9.32 13.21
C ILE A 357 2.96 9.02 13.30
N ASP A 358 3.81 10.06 13.45
CA ASP A 358 5.25 9.85 13.68
C ASP A 358 5.47 9.22 15.07
N GLY A 359 6.54 8.45 15.23
CA GLY A 359 6.83 7.76 16.49
C GLY A 359 8.30 7.42 16.67
N ARG A 360 8.62 6.75 17.80
CA ARG A 360 9.99 6.33 18.17
C ARG A 360 11.00 7.48 18.21
N SER A 361 10.53 8.71 18.45
CA SER A 361 11.39 9.89 18.46
C SER A 361 11.02 10.84 19.60
N PRO A 362 11.98 11.55 20.20
CA PRO A 362 11.67 12.62 21.15
C PRO A 362 10.75 13.71 20.57
N THR A 363 10.68 13.85 19.24
CA THR A 363 9.83 14.85 18.56
C THR A 363 8.44 14.33 18.18
N SER A 364 8.18 13.03 18.32
CA SER A 364 6.84 12.45 18.23
C SER A 364 6.86 11.04 18.85
N VAL A 365 6.03 10.81 19.87
CA VAL A 365 6.12 9.60 20.68
C VAL A 365 5.41 8.39 20.09
N GLY A 366 4.59 8.60 19.06
CA GLY A 366 3.80 7.53 18.42
C GLY A 366 2.49 7.26 19.14
N ALA A 367 1.78 6.24 18.67
CA ALA A 367 0.49 5.83 19.23
C ALA A 367 0.45 4.32 19.47
N THR A 368 -0.13 3.92 20.59
CA THR A 368 -0.61 2.56 20.81
C THR A 368 -1.73 2.23 19.82
N MET A 369 -2.08 0.96 19.70
CA MET A 369 -3.20 0.56 18.82
C MET A 369 -4.53 1.19 19.26
N ALA A 370 -4.76 1.29 20.57
CA ALA A 370 -5.95 1.94 21.13
C ALA A 370 -5.95 3.47 20.87
N GLU A 371 -4.81 4.15 21.10
CA GLU A 371 -4.65 5.57 20.77
C GLU A 371 -4.89 5.84 19.27
N ALA A 372 -4.35 4.98 18.39
CA ALA A 372 -4.59 5.05 16.95
C ALA A 372 -6.07 4.95 16.59
N ALA A 373 -6.82 4.05 17.25
CA ALA A 373 -8.26 3.93 17.05
C ALA A 373 -9.04 5.17 17.50
N GLN A 374 -8.65 5.80 18.61
CA GLN A 374 -9.28 7.04 19.07
C GLN A 374 -8.99 8.20 18.10
N VAL A 375 -7.76 8.29 17.57
CA VAL A 375 -7.42 9.27 16.53
C VAL A 375 -8.26 9.04 15.27
N ALA A 376 -8.39 7.79 14.80
CA ALA A 376 -9.27 7.48 13.67
C ALA A 376 -10.72 7.95 13.93
N ARG A 377 -11.23 7.70 15.14
CA ARG A 377 -12.59 8.07 15.53
C ARG A 377 -12.79 9.58 15.59
N SER A 378 -11.78 10.34 16.04
CA SER A 378 -11.87 11.81 16.10
C SER A 378 -11.92 12.47 14.71
N PHE A 379 -11.56 11.76 13.64
CA PHE A 379 -11.78 12.19 12.25
C PHE A 379 -13.09 11.68 11.65
N GLY A 380 -13.99 11.13 12.47
CA GLY A 380 -15.33 10.69 12.06
C GLY A 380 -15.33 9.36 11.31
N MET A 381 -14.22 8.62 11.31
CA MET A 381 -14.19 7.29 10.70
C MET A 381 -15.18 6.36 11.43
N VAL A 382 -15.94 5.58 10.66
CA VAL A 382 -16.83 4.53 11.17
C VAL A 382 -16.23 3.15 10.99
N GLU A 383 -15.38 2.99 9.99
CA GLU A 383 -14.60 1.81 9.70
C GLU A 383 -13.15 2.24 9.53
N ALA A 384 -12.22 1.59 10.24
CA ALA A 384 -10.80 1.93 10.16
C ALA A 384 -9.92 0.70 10.40
N VAL A 385 -8.75 0.69 9.78
CA VAL A 385 -7.76 -0.39 9.85
C VAL A 385 -6.37 0.19 10.06
N ASN A 386 -5.55 -0.50 10.87
CA ASN A 386 -4.13 -0.21 10.96
C ASN A 386 -3.37 -0.88 9.80
N LEU A 387 -2.67 -0.09 9.01
CA LEU A 387 -1.77 -0.52 7.95
C LEU A 387 -0.35 -0.76 8.49
N ASP A 388 0.64 -1.00 7.62
CA ASP A 388 2.02 -1.16 8.08
C ASP A 388 2.54 0.13 8.73
N GLY A 389 3.32 -0.04 9.79
CA GLY A 389 3.74 1.02 10.69
C GLY A 389 5.25 1.12 10.86
N GLY A 390 5.68 1.75 11.95
CA GLY A 390 7.12 1.87 12.22
C GLY A 390 7.84 2.71 11.17
N GLY A 391 9.00 2.25 10.70
CA GLY A 391 9.77 2.97 9.68
C GLY A 391 9.07 3.11 8.33
N SER A 392 8.05 2.29 8.06
CA SER A 392 7.23 2.36 6.85
C SER A 392 6.25 3.53 6.87
N SER A 393 5.92 4.10 8.04
CA SER A 393 4.91 5.16 8.18
C SER A 393 5.36 6.49 7.57
N VAL A 394 4.91 6.73 6.34
CA VAL A 394 5.24 7.91 5.56
C VAL A 394 3.99 8.44 4.87
N MET A 395 3.82 9.77 4.88
CA MET A 395 2.88 10.47 4.03
C MET A 395 3.65 11.27 2.99
N SER A 396 3.43 10.96 1.72
CA SER A 396 3.96 11.69 0.57
C SER A 396 2.99 12.79 0.15
N ILE A 397 3.50 13.98 -0.18
CA ILE A 397 2.77 15.08 -0.81
C ILE A 397 3.62 15.60 -1.95
N ASN A 398 3.08 15.59 -3.17
CA ASN A 398 3.78 15.94 -4.42
C ASN A 398 5.13 15.23 -4.57
N GLY A 399 5.17 13.93 -4.23
CA GLY A 399 6.39 13.13 -4.28
C GLY A 399 7.43 13.50 -3.22
N HIS A 400 7.07 14.16 -2.11
CA HIS A 400 7.98 14.44 -1.01
C HIS A 400 7.41 14.00 0.33
N ALA A 401 8.26 13.46 1.20
CA ALA A 401 7.86 13.06 2.54
C ALA A 401 7.39 14.30 3.34
N SER A 402 6.14 14.28 3.78
CA SER A 402 5.51 15.33 4.57
C SER A 402 5.65 15.08 6.08
N ASN A 403 6.22 13.95 6.48
CA ASN A 403 6.44 13.56 7.86
C ASN A 403 7.88 13.10 8.13
N LYS A 404 8.20 12.72 9.37
CA LYS A 404 9.55 12.31 9.76
C LYS A 404 9.62 10.79 9.93
N PRO A 405 10.24 10.04 9.01
CA PRO A 405 10.43 8.61 9.14
C PRO A 405 11.19 8.24 10.42
N SER A 406 10.81 7.12 11.07
CA SER A 406 11.42 6.72 12.35
C SER A 406 12.83 6.16 12.21
N ASP A 407 13.19 5.67 11.03
CA ASP A 407 14.47 5.01 10.77
C ASP A 407 15.58 6.01 10.40
N GLY A 408 15.33 7.32 10.57
CA GLY A 408 16.23 8.42 10.18
C GLY A 408 16.12 8.79 8.71
N GLN A 409 15.72 7.84 7.86
CA GLN A 409 15.43 8.00 6.44
C GLN A 409 14.17 7.24 6.06
N GLU A 410 13.63 7.52 4.88
CA GLU A 410 12.48 6.81 4.34
C GLU A 410 12.83 5.34 4.11
N ARG A 411 11.97 4.43 4.60
CA ARG A 411 12.12 3.00 4.35
C ARG A 411 11.43 2.64 3.03
N SER A 412 12.04 1.79 2.24
CA SER A 412 11.38 1.15 1.10
C SER A 412 10.28 0.19 1.58
N VAL A 413 9.12 0.27 0.96
CA VAL A 413 7.90 -0.49 1.26
C VAL A 413 7.50 -1.37 0.06
N GLY A 414 6.68 -2.39 0.30
CA GLY A 414 6.15 -3.24 -0.79
C GLY A 414 5.00 -2.60 -1.56
N ASP A 415 4.23 -1.71 -0.93
CA ASP A 415 3.13 -1.01 -1.58
C ASP A 415 2.81 0.36 -0.94
N ALA A 416 2.03 1.15 -1.66
CA ALA A 416 1.52 2.45 -1.23
C ALA A 416 0.06 2.65 -1.64
N LEU A 417 -0.66 3.46 -0.85
CA LEU A 417 -1.96 4.02 -1.21
C LEU A 417 -1.75 5.45 -1.71
N VAL A 418 -2.08 5.72 -2.97
CA VAL A 418 -1.78 7.01 -3.61
C VAL A 418 -3.00 7.60 -4.31
N TYR A 419 -3.17 8.91 -4.17
CA TYR A 419 -4.21 9.68 -4.83
C TYR A 419 -3.65 10.37 -6.07
N VAL A 420 -4.16 9.97 -7.22
CA VAL A 420 -3.82 10.51 -8.53
C VAL A 420 -4.89 11.56 -8.89
N PRO A 421 -4.52 12.81 -9.22
CA PRO A 421 -5.46 13.90 -9.48
C PRO A 421 -6.05 13.84 -10.90
N ALA A 422 -6.44 12.65 -11.35
CA ALA A 422 -7.04 12.40 -12.66
C ALA A 422 -8.11 11.31 -12.54
N PRO A 423 -9.16 11.33 -13.38
CA PRO A 423 -10.16 10.28 -13.39
C PRO A 423 -9.51 8.91 -13.63
N TRP A 424 -10.01 7.88 -12.95
CA TRP A 424 -9.51 6.52 -13.15
C TRP A 424 -9.75 6.04 -14.57
N ARG A 425 -8.74 5.36 -15.13
CA ARG A 425 -8.83 4.65 -16.41
C ARG A 425 -8.15 3.29 -16.23
N PRO A 426 -8.73 2.21 -16.79
CA PRO A 426 -8.05 0.92 -16.79
C PRO A 426 -6.78 1.03 -17.63
N GLU A 427 -5.71 0.39 -17.15
CA GLU A 427 -4.51 0.16 -17.94
C GLU A 427 -4.88 -0.79 -19.11
N ILE A 428 -4.53 -0.41 -20.35
CA ILE A 428 -4.90 -1.11 -21.60
C ILE A 428 -3.86 -2.18 -21.95
#